data_AF-A0A0M3B4D9-F1
#
_entry.id   AF-A0A0M3B4D9-F1
#
_cell.length_a   1.000
_cell.length_b   1.000
_cell.length_c   1.000
_cell.angle_alpha   90.00
_cell.angle_beta   90.00
_cell.angle_gamma   90.00
#
_symmetry.space_group_name_H-M   'P 1'
#
loop_
_entity.id
_entity.type
_entity.pdbx_description
1 polymer ?
#
loop_
_entity_poly.entity_id
_entity_poly.type
_entity_poly.pdbx_seq_one_letter_code
_entity_poly.pdbx_strand_id
1 'polypeptide(L)'
;MVAPISGEFTVLNLSAAITMLGPALQTVIEKLATMRTEGDLAWFDELEKELLLEAKNTISEGVSIEAEVEGLKFGVDLLQATLDCCRDNLRLNYRE
;
A
#
# COMPACT_ATOMS: atom_id res chain seq x y z
N MET A 1 17.20 -10.71 -29.35
CA MET A 1 16.27 -10.48 -28.23
C MET A 1 15.67 -11.82 -27.88
N VAL A 2 15.99 -12.35 -26.69
CA VAL A 2 15.45 -13.63 -26.23
C VAL A 2 14.10 -13.34 -25.59
N ALA A 3 13.03 -13.94 -26.11
CA ALA A 3 11.71 -13.87 -25.47
C ALA A 3 11.78 -14.61 -24.13
N PRO A 4 11.25 -14.05 -23.03
CA PRO A 4 11.27 -14.72 -21.74
C PRO A 4 10.46 -16.02 -21.81
N ILE A 5 10.99 -17.05 -21.17
CA ILE A 5 10.37 -18.37 -21.07
C ILE A 5 9.11 -18.20 -20.22
N SER A 6 7.98 -18.72 -20.70
CA SER A 6 6.69 -18.60 -20.02
C SER A 6 6.79 -19.13 -18.58
N GLY A 7 6.76 -18.21 -17.59
CA GLY A 7 6.84 -18.53 -16.17
C GLY A 7 7.74 -17.59 -15.35
N GLU A 8 8.65 -16.84 -15.97
CA GLU A 8 9.52 -15.91 -15.25
C GLU A 8 8.90 -14.50 -15.14
N PHE A 9 8.66 -14.04 -13.92
CA PHE A 9 8.28 -12.65 -13.67
C PHE A 9 9.50 -11.74 -13.88
N THR A 10 9.34 -10.75 -14.76
CA THR A 10 10.38 -9.74 -15.00
C THR A 10 10.24 -8.56 -14.05
N VAL A 11 11.28 -7.73 -13.96
CA VAL A 11 11.21 -6.43 -13.25
C VAL A 11 10.05 -5.57 -13.80
N LEU A 12 9.77 -5.62 -15.10
CA LEU A 12 8.63 -4.90 -15.68
C LEU A 12 7.28 -5.44 -15.19
N ASN A 13 7.16 -6.76 -14.99
CA ASN A 13 5.94 -7.34 -14.41
C ASN A 13 5.76 -6.88 -12.96
N LEU A 14 6.84 -6.81 -12.19
CA LEU A 14 6.81 -6.32 -10.81
C LEU A 14 6.46 -4.82 -10.75
N SER A 15 7.04 -3.99 -11.62
CA SER A 15 6.71 -2.56 -11.71
C SER A 15 5.24 -2.34 -12.08
N ALA A 16 4.71 -3.12 -13.02
CA ALA A 16 3.29 -3.06 -13.38
C ALA A 16 2.40 -3.47 -12.20
N ALA A 17 2.74 -4.54 -11.48
CA ALA A 17 2.03 -4.98 -10.28
C ALA A 17 2.02 -3.91 -9.18
N ILE A 18 3.17 -3.30 -8.87
CA ILE A 18 3.26 -2.24 -7.85
C ILE A 18 2.44 -1.01 -8.29
N THR A 19 2.53 -0.61 -9.55
CA THR A 19 1.79 0.54 -10.10
C THR A 19 0.28 0.35 -10.03
N MET A 20 -0.22 -0.88 -10.19
CA MET A 20 -1.67 -1.14 -10.06
C MET A 20 -2.13 -1.23 -8.60
N LEU A 21 -1.27 -1.67 -7.68
CA LEU A 21 -1.66 -1.92 -6.29
C LEU A 21 -2.03 -0.64 -5.54
N GLY A 22 -1.26 0.44 -5.67
CA GLY A 22 -1.53 1.72 -5.00
C GLY A 22 -2.92 2.28 -5.31
N PRO A 23 -3.25 2.57 -6.59
CA PRO A 23 -4.57 3.07 -6.97
C PRO A 23 -5.73 2.11 -6.64
N ALA A 24 -5.50 0.79 -6.75
CA ALA A 24 -6.50 -0.21 -6.38
C ALA A 24 -6.79 -0.18 -4.87
N LEU A 25 -5.74 -0.14 -4.04
CA LEU A 25 -5.87 -0.05 -2.59
C LEU A 25 -6.57 1.25 -2.19
N GLN A 26 -6.15 2.38 -2.74
CA GLN A 26 -6.81 3.67 -2.54
C GLN A 26 -8.31 3.60 -2.84
N THR A 27 -8.67 3.08 -4.03
CA THR A 27 -10.08 2.96 -4.46
C THR A 27 -10.90 2.12 -3.48
N VAL A 28 -10.34 1.04 -2.95
CA VAL A 28 -11.02 0.18 -1.98
C VAL A 28 -11.20 0.90 -0.64
N ILE A 29 -10.17 1.56 -0.13
CA ILE A 29 -10.23 2.31 1.13
C ILE A 29 -11.29 3.42 1.04
N GLU A 30 -11.28 4.21 -0.03
CA GLU A 30 -12.25 5.29 -0.25
C GLU A 30 -13.68 4.74 -0.33
N LYS A 31 -13.90 3.62 -1.03
CA LYS A 31 -15.22 2.96 -1.06
C LYS A 31 -15.67 2.49 0.31
N LEU A 32 -14.78 1.89 1.11
CA LEU A 32 -15.09 1.47 2.46
C LEU A 32 -15.45 2.67 3.36
N ALA A 33 -14.78 3.81 3.16
CA ALA A 33 -15.10 5.04 3.88
C ALA A 33 -16.54 5.49 3.63
N THR A 34 -17.04 5.37 2.38
CA THR A 34 -18.44 5.74 2.07
C THR A 34 -19.49 4.88 2.78
N MET A 35 -19.10 3.71 3.30
CA MET A 35 -19.99 2.81 4.05
C MET A 35 -19.97 3.09 5.56
N ARG A 36 -19.05 3.94 6.02
CA ARG A 36 -18.92 4.33 7.43
C ARG A 36 -19.76 5.58 7.71
N THR A 37 -20.31 5.68 8.91
CA THR A 37 -21.09 6.84 9.35
C THR A 37 -20.20 8.08 9.43
N GLU A 38 -20.71 9.24 8.99
CA GLU A 38 -19.98 10.51 9.05
C GLU A 38 -19.51 10.82 10.49
N GLY A 39 -18.22 11.17 10.63
CA GLY A 39 -17.65 11.70 11.88
C GLY A 39 -16.79 10.74 12.70
N ASP A 40 -16.77 9.45 12.39
CA ASP A 40 -15.78 8.53 12.95
C ASP A 40 -14.50 8.61 12.12
N LEU A 41 -13.49 9.32 12.62
CA LEU A 41 -12.15 9.38 12.00
C LEU A 41 -11.21 8.31 12.60
N ALA A 42 -11.60 7.68 13.71
CA ALA A 42 -10.73 6.77 14.45
C ALA A 42 -10.48 5.47 13.66
N TRP A 43 -11.44 5.02 12.87
CA TRP A 43 -11.28 3.84 12.03
C TRP A 43 -10.14 4.00 11.00
N PHE A 44 -9.90 5.22 10.50
CA PHE A 44 -8.87 5.46 9.49
C PHE A 44 -7.48 5.43 10.12
N ASP A 45 -7.32 6.02 11.31
CA ASP A 45 -6.07 5.98 12.06
C ASP A 45 -5.76 4.55 12.56
N GLU A 46 -6.78 3.78 12.94
CA GLU A 46 -6.64 2.36 13.27
C GLU A 46 -6.22 1.55 12.04
N LEU A 47 -6.86 1.78 10.88
CA LEU A 47 -6.50 1.15 9.61
C LEU A 47 -5.05 1.45 9.23
N GLU A 48 -4.60 2.71 9.31
CA GLU A 48 -3.22 3.08 9.04
C GLU A 48 -2.26 2.29 9.94
N LYS A 49 -2.53 2.32 11.25
CA LYS A 49 -1.67 1.65 12.22
C LYS A 49 -1.56 0.15 11.95
N GLU A 50 -2.68 -0.52 11.71
CA GLU A 50 -2.71 -1.95 11.42
C GLU A 50 -2.01 -2.26 10.09
N LEU A 51 -2.33 -1.53 9.02
CA LEU A 51 -1.74 -1.75 7.70
C LEU A 51 -0.22 -1.63 7.72
N LEU A 52 0.31 -0.59 8.39
CA LEU A 52 1.75 -0.36 8.48
C LEU A 52 2.44 -1.35 9.42
N LEU A 53 1.75 -1.80 10.48
CA LEU A 53 2.27 -2.83 11.38
C LEU A 53 2.41 -4.18 10.65
N GLU A 54 1.37 -4.61 9.96
CA GLU A 54 1.37 -5.86 9.19
C GLU A 54 2.39 -5.83 8.06
N ALA A 55 2.51 -4.71 7.35
CA ALA A 55 3.53 -4.55 6.32
C ALA A 55 4.95 -4.69 6.87
N LYS A 56 5.23 -4.08 8.04
CA LYS A 56 6.55 -4.17 8.70
C LYS A 56 6.86 -5.56 9.25
N ASN A 57 5.83 -6.33 9.59
CA ASN A 57 5.96 -7.70 10.08
C ASN A 57 6.04 -8.74 8.95
N THR A 58 5.96 -8.32 7.69
CA THR A 58 6.08 -9.23 6.55
C THR A 58 7.52 -9.68 6.39
N ILE A 59 7.74 -11.00 6.40
CA ILE A 59 9.05 -11.62 6.19
C ILE A 59 9.12 -12.14 4.76
N SER A 60 10.18 -11.78 4.03
CA SER A 60 10.39 -12.24 2.66
C SER A 60 11.36 -13.42 2.61
N GLU A 61 10.87 -14.62 2.33
CA GLU A 61 11.73 -15.79 2.17
C GLU A 61 12.59 -15.70 0.90
N GLY A 62 13.87 -16.06 1.01
CA GLY A 62 14.78 -16.13 -0.13
C GLY A 62 15.31 -14.78 -0.64
N VAL A 63 15.06 -13.68 0.08
CA VAL A 63 15.60 -12.35 -0.21
C VAL A 63 16.79 -12.07 0.73
N SER A 64 17.81 -11.34 0.25
CA SER A 64 18.90 -10.92 1.14
C SER A 64 18.39 -9.89 2.15
N ILE A 65 18.98 -9.85 3.36
CA ILE A 65 18.57 -8.92 4.41
C ILE A 65 18.61 -7.46 3.91
N GLU A 66 19.64 -7.08 3.14
CA GLU A 66 19.73 -5.72 2.60
C GLU A 66 18.59 -5.40 1.63
N ALA A 67 18.28 -6.32 0.70
CA ALA A 67 17.17 -6.14 -0.24
C ALA A 67 15.80 -6.17 0.47
N GLU A 68 15.67 -6.95 1.54
CA GLU A 68 14.48 -7.00 2.38
C GLU A 68 14.28 -5.67 3.10
N VAL A 69 15.32 -5.09 3.71
CA VAL A 69 15.24 -3.78 4.39
C VAL A 69 14.88 -2.66 3.42
N GLU A 70 15.53 -2.60 2.26
CA GLU A 70 15.24 -1.59 1.23
C GLU A 70 13.82 -1.76 0.66
N GLY A 71 13.41 -3.00 0.39
CA GLY A 71 12.08 -3.33 -0.10
C GLY A 71 10.97 -3.01 0.91
N LEU A 72 11.19 -3.31 2.20
CA LEU A 72 10.28 -2.98 3.29
C LEU A 72 10.11 -1.47 3.41
N LYS A 73 11.21 -0.70 3.37
CA LYS A 73 11.13 0.76 3.42
C LYS A 73 10.31 1.29 2.24
N PHE A 74 10.62 0.85 1.02
CA PHE A 74 9.89 1.26 -0.16
C PHE A 74 8.39 0.90 -0.08
N GLY A 75 8.07 -0.31 0.37
CA GLY A 75 6.68 -0.76 0.55
C GLY A 75 5.92 0.05 1.58
N VAL A 76 6.54 0.34 2.72
CA VAL A 76 5.96 1.20 3.77
C VAL A 76 5.72 2.62 3.25
N ASP A 77 6.69 3.20 2.54
CA ASP A 77 6.55 4.54 1.95
C ASP A 77 5.40 4.61 0.93
N LEU A 78 5.23 3.56 0.11
CA LEU A 78 4.12 3.45 -0.84
C LEU A 78 2.76 3.35 -0.14
N LEU A 79 2.66 2.53 0.93
CA LEU A 79 1.43 2.38 1.70
C LEU A 79 1.06 3.69 2.40
N GLN A 80 2.04 4.37 3.01
CA GLN A 80 1.84 5.67 3.63
C GLN A 80 1.34 6.70 2.61
N ALA A 81 2.00 6.81 1.45
CA ALA A 81 1.57 7.73 0.40
C ALA A 81 0.15 7.42 -0.12
N THR A 82 -0.24 6.14 -0.13
CA THR A 82 -1.60 5.72 -0.50
C THR A 82 -2.62 6.17 0.55
N LEU A 83 -2.31 6.01 1.84
CA LEU A 83 -3.16 6.47 2.94
C LEU A 83 -3.27 7.99 3.00
N ASP A 84 -2.18 8.71 2.74
CA ASP A 84 -2.18 10.17 2.72
C ASP A 84 -3.09 10.69 1.58
N CYS A 85 -3.01 10.09 0.39
CA CYS A 85 -3.94 10.38 -0.71
C CYS A 85 -5.41 10.13 -0.30
N CYS A 86 -5.68 9.03 0.41
CA CYS A 86 -7.03 8.74 0.93
C CYS A 86 -7.48 9.81 1.94
N ARG A 87 -6.61 10.22 2.88
CA ARG A 87 -6.94 11.27 3.87
C ARG A 87 -7.33 12.57 3.20
N ASP A 88 -6.57 12.98 2.19
CA ASP A 88 -6.82 14.20 1.43
C ASP A 88 -8.14 14.13 0.67
N ASN A 89 -8.40 13.02 -0.03
CA ASN A 89 -9.62 12.83 -0.81
C ASN A 89 -10.87 12.72 0.06
N LEU A 90 -10.76 12.06 1.21
CA LEU A 90 -11.83 11.91 2.19
C LEU A 90 -11.97 13.14 3.11
N ARG A 91 -11.07 14.12 2.99
CA ARG A 91 -11.04 15.36 3.81
C ARG A 91 -10.95 15.08 5.32
N LEU A 92 -10.27 14.01 5.71
CA LEU A 92 -10.12 13.61 7.12
C LEU A 92 -9.24 14.59 7.92
N ASN A 93 -8.54 15.51 7.24
CA ASN A 93 -7.65 16.51 7.82
C ASN A 93 -8.36 17.75 8.43
N TYR A 94 -9.70 17.82 8.40
CA TYR A 94 -10.45 18.96 8.96
C TYR A 94 -10.99 18.67 10.37
N ARG A 95 -10.28 19.16 11.39
CA ARG A 95 -10.88 19.60 12.66
C ARG A 95 -10.79 21.13 12.70
N GLU A 96 -11.92 21.82 12.54
CA GLU A 96 -12.08 23.19 13.06
C GLU A 96 -12.35 23.15 14.57
#